data_AF-A0A931UL83-F1
#
_entry.id   AF-A0A931UL83-F1
#
_cell.length_a   1.000
_cell.length_b   1.000
_cell.length_c   1.000
_cell.angle_alpha   90.00
_cell.angle_beta   90.00
_cell.angle_gamma   90.00
#
_symmetry.space_group_name_H-M   'P 1'
#
loop_
_entity.id
_entity.type
_entity.pdbx_description
1 polymer ?
#
loop_
_entity_poly.entity_id
_entity_poly.type
_entity_poly.pdbx_seq_one_letter_code
_entity_poly.pdbx_strand_id
1 'polypeptide(L)'
;GALEGLAFSYLNPEETVRLYIEAVKEFKGSQTNKEIVTHGVGINSALGLAPIAEEKGLGVMDPQMVKQTRDLVVKYMNLPAEPPLEEIYTNAFVGSVKLTPAQWRQVKEGLKRYILW
;
A
#
# COMPACT_ATOMS: atom_id res chain seq x y z
N GLY A 1 -15.22 1.33 -0.60
CA GLY A 1 -14.40 2.02 -1.62
C GLY A 1 -13.01 1.41 -1.66
N ALA A 2 -12.07 2.08 -2.32
CA ALA A 2 -10.71 1.56 -2.52
C ALA A 2 -9.95 1.38 -1.19
N LEU A 3 -10.10 2.32 -0.25
CA LEU A 3 -9.41 2.25 1.05
C LEU A 3 -9.99 1.18 1.98
N GLU A 4 -11.30 0.91 1.91
CA GLU A 4 -11.93 -0.20 2.62
C GLU A 4 -11.49 -1.55 2.03
N GLY A 5 -11.29 -1.62 0.71
CA GLY A 5 -10.69 -2.77 0.05
C GLY A 5 -9.24 -3.00 0.49
N LEU A 6 -8.46 -1.92 0.65
CA LEU A 6 -7.10 -1.99 1.20
C LEU A 6 -7.10 -2.46 2.65
N ALA A 7 -7.99 -1.91 3.49
CA ALA A 7 -8.15 -2.36 4.87
C ALA A 7 -8.54 -3.84 4.95
N PHE A 8 -9.47 -4.28 4.10
CA PHE A 8 -9.84 -5.68 3.96
C PHE A 8 -8.62 -6.53 3.57
N SER A 9 -7.81 -6.06 2.61
CA SER A 9 -6.62 -6.76 2.16
C SER A 9 -5.60 -6.99 3.27
N TYR A 10 -5.39 -6.00 4.15
CA TYR A 10 -4.48 -6.13 5.28
C TYR A 10 -4.99 -7.11 6.32
N LEU A 11 -6.30 -7.12 6.56
CA LEU A 11 -6.91 -7.94 7.62
C LEU A 11 -7.21 -9.38 7.17
N ASN A 12 -7.33 -9.63 5.86
CA ASN A 12 -7.74 -10.90 5.29
C ASN A 12 -6.79 -11.30 4.14
N PRO A 13 -5.48 -11.52 4.40
CA PRO A 13 -4.50 -11.74 3.35
C PRO A 13 -4.74 -13.01 2.54
N GLU A 14 -5.19 -14.11 3.16
CA GLU A 14 -5.49 -15.36 2.45
C GLU A 14 -6.67 -15.21 1.48
N GLU A 15 -7.72 -14.53 1.94
CA GLU A 15 -8.89 -14.27 1.12
C GLU A 15 -8.56 -13.30 -0.02
N THR A 16 -7.68 -12.34 0.23
CA THR A 16 -7.15 -11.44 -0.81
C THR A 16 -6.40 -12.21 -1.89
N VAL A 17 -5.54 -13.16 -1.51
CA VAL A 17 -4.84 -14.04 -2.46
C VAL A 17 -5.85 -14.83 -3.30
N ARG A 18 -6.87 -15.39 -2.66
CA ARG A 18 -7.93 -16.14 -3.35
C ARG A 18 -8.65 -15.27 -4.37
N LEU A 19 -9.11 -14.08 -3.97
CA LEU A 19 -9.80 -13.12 -4.83
C LEU A 19 -8.91 -12.65 -5.99
N TYR A 20 -7.62 -12.43 -5.74
CA TYR A 20 -6.67 -12.01 -6.77
C TYR A 20 -6.47 -13.10 -7.83
N ILE A 21 -6.28 -14.35 -7.42
CA ILE A 21 -6.17 -15.50 -8.34
C ILE A 21 -7.47 -15.73 -9.11
N GLU A 22 -8.62 -15.48 -8.47
CA GLU A 22 -9.93 -15.58 -9.14
C GLU A 22 -10.08 -14.52 -10.25
N ALA A 23 -9.64 -13.30 -9.97
CA ALA A 23 -9.72 -12.15 -10.87
C ALA A 23 -8.70 -12.22 -12.03
N VAL A 24 -7.48 -12.71 -11.77
CA VAL A 24 -6.38 -12.75 -12.74
C VAL A 24 -6.15 -14.20 -13.19
N LYS A 25 -6.67 -14.51 -14.38
CA LYS A 25 -6.78 -15.88 -14.93
C LYS A 25 -5.42 -16.56 -15.09
N GLU A 26 -4.39 -15.76 -15.35
CA GLU A 26 -2.99 -16.15 -15.55
C GLU A 26 -2.39 -16.83 -14.31
N PHE A 27 -2.90 -16.52 -13.12
CA PHE A 27 -2.43 -17.14 -11.88
C PHE A 27 -3.21 -18.41 -11.50
N LYS A 28 -4.21 -18.84 -12.28
CA LYS A 28 -4.98 -20.06 -12.02
C LYS A 28 -4.17 -21.32 -12.34
N GLY A 29 -4.45 -22.40 -11.63
CA GLY A 29 -4.03 -23.76 -12.00
C GLY A 29 -2.60 -24.18 -11.61
N SER A 30 -1.83 -23.33 -10.93
CA SER A 30 -0.49 -23.69 -10.43
C SER A 30 -0.30 -23.30 -8.97
N GLN A 31 0.26 -24.23 -8.19
CA GLN A 31 0.62 -24.00 -6.79
C GLN A 31 1.72 -22.93 -6.66
N THR A 32 2.69 -22.90 -7.58
CA THR A 32 3.75 -21.87 -7.63
C THR A 32 3.17 -20.47 -7.83
N ASN A 33 2.15 -20.34 -8.69
CA ASN A 33 1.48 -19.04 -8.89
C ASN A 33 0.78 -18.57 -7.60
N LYS A 34 0.15 -19.49 -6.87
CA LYS A 34 -0.46 -19.18 -5.57
C LYS A 34 0.57 -18.67 -4.56
N GLU A 35 1.74 -19.29 -4.51
CA GLU A 35 2.83 -18.87 -3.64
C GLU A 35 3.36 -17.48 -4.01
N ILE A 36 3.61 -17.23 -5.30
CA ILE A 36 4.04 -15.91 -5.80
C ILE A 36 3.03 -14.82 -5.41
N VAL A 37 1.73 -15.06 -5.65
CA VAL A 37 0.68 -14.10 -5.27
C VAL A 37 0.65 -13.90 -3.75
N THR A 38 0.80 -14.96 -2.97
CA THR A 38 0.85 -14.88 -1.50
C THR A 38 2.00 -14.00 -1.02
N HIS A 39 3.19 -14.16 -1.59
CA HIS A 39 4.33 -13.30 -1.29
C HIS A 39 4.08 -11.86 -1.76
N GLY A 40 3.52 -11.67 -2.96
CA GLY A 40 3.20 -10.35 -3.50
C GLY A 40 2.23 -9.56 -2.61
N VAL A 41 1.14 -10.18 -2.15
CA VAL A 41 0.18 -9.55 -1.23
C VAL A 41 0.85 -9.18 0.09
N GLY A 42 1.68 -10.08 0.65
CA GLY A 42 2.40 -9.82 1.89
C GLY A 42 3.40 -8.68 1.79
N ILE A 43 4.25 -8.69 0.76
CA ILE A 43 5.25 -7.63 0.52
C ILE A 43 4.56 -6.29 0.26
N ASN A 44 3.53 -6.26 -0.59
CA ASN A 44 2.76 -5.03 -0.87
C ASN A 44 2.12 -4.47 0.41
N SER A 45 1.59 -5.34 1.27
CA SER A 45 1.01 -4.91 2.55
C SER A 45 2.07 -4.35 3.51
N ALA A 46 3.25 -4.98 3.56
CA ALA A 46 4.37 -4.49 4.37
C ALA A 46 4.88 -3.12 3.89
N LEU A 47 4.99 -2.90 2.58
CA LEU A 47 5.38 -1.61 2.00
C LEU A 47 4.36 -0.49 2.28
N GLY A 48 3.09 -0.86 2.50
CA GLY A 48 2.02 0.07 2.85
C GLY A 48 1.99 0.48 4.32
N LEU A 49 2.81 -0.12 5.20
CA LEU A 49 2.86 0.20 6.64
C LEU A 49 3.66 1.49 6.91
N ALA A 50 3.17 2.61 6.40
CA ALA A 50 3.73 3.92 6.72
C ALA A 50 3.20 4.43 8.07
N PRO A 51 4.03 4.99 8.97
CA PRO A 51 3.58 5.55 10.25
C PRO A 51 2.45 6.58 10.08
N ILE A 52 2.52 7.41 9.03
CA ILE A 52 1.47 8.39 8.73
C ILE A 52 0.10 7.77 8.47
N ALA A 53 0.05 6.54 7.93
CA ALA A 53 -1.20 5.84 7.69
C ALA A 53 -1.82 5.32 9.00
N GLU A 54 -1.00 4.97 10.00
CA GLU A 54 -1.48 4.61 11.33
C GLU A 54 -2.06 5.83 12.07
N GLU A 55 -1.40 6.99 11.96
CA GLU A 55 -1.80 8.22 12.64
C GLU A 55 -3.00 8.90 11.97
N LYS A 56 -2.95 9.05 10.64
CA LYS A 56 -3.87 9.88 9.87
C LYS A 56 -4.90 9.08 9.06
N GLY A 57 -4.71 7.76 8.95
CA GLY A 57 -5.58 6.85 8.21
C GLY A 57 -5.02 6.45 6.84
N LEU A 58 -5.62 5.42 6.25
CA LEU A 58 -5.13 4.82 5.01
C LEU A 58 -5.20 5.82 3.83
N GLY A 59 -4.22 5.69 2.94
CA GLY A 59 -4.12 6.49 1.72
C GLY A 59 -3.54 7.90 1.91
N VAL A 60 -3.32 8.35 3.14
CA VAL A 60 -2.69 9.65 3.41
C VAL A 60 -1.23 9.61 2.97
N MET A 61 -0.85 10.54 2.11
CA MET A 61 0.53 10.72 1.68
C MET A 61 1.24 11.74 2.57
N ASP A 62 2.50 11.46 2.93
CA ASP A 62 3.36 12.40 3.64
C ASP A 62 3.84 13.51 2.68
N PRO A 63 3.50 14.80 2.91
CA PRO A 63 3.93 15.89 2.06
C PRO A 63 5.44 15.99 1.86
N GLN A 64 6.23 15.64 2.88
CA GLN A 64 7.69 15.67 2.77
C GLN A 64 8.20 14.57 1.85
N MET A 65 7.63 13.36 1.94
CA MET A 65 7.99 12.26 1.03
C MET A 65 7.57 12.58 -0.41
N VAL A 66 6.37 13.12 -0.61
CA VAL A 66 5.92 13.53 -1.96
C VAL A 66 6.83 14.61 -2.53
N LYS A 67 7.20 15.59 -1.72
CA LYS A 67 8.18 16.62 -2.10
C LYS A 67 9.52 16.01 -2.52
N GLN A 68 10.07 15.12 -1.71
CA GLN A 68 11.34 14.45 -2.01
C GLN A 68 11.27 13.67 -3.33
N THR A 69 10.18 12.92 -3.57
CA THR A 69 9.99 12.22 -4.84
C THR A 69 9.97 13.19 -6.02
N ARG A 70 9.18 14.27 -5.93
CA ARG A 70 9.16 15.31 -6.98
C ARG A 70 10.53 15.90 -7.22
N ASP A 71 11.28 16.26 -6.17
CA ASP A 71 12.61 16.88 -6.28
C ASP A 71 13.60 15.95 -7.00
N LEU A 72 13.52 14.63 -6.75
CA LEU A 72 14.33 13.63 -7.45
C LEU A 72 13.96 13.56 -8.94
N VAL A 73 12.67 13.57 -9.27
CA VAL A 73 12.21 13.57 -10.67
C VAL A 73 12.68 14.84 -11.38
N VAL A 74 12.54 16.01 -10.76
CA VAL A 74 13.01 17.29 -11.33
C VAL A 74 14.52 17.24 -11.61
N LYS A 75 15.30 16.79 -10.64
CA LYS A 75 16.76 16.72 -10.75
C LYS A 75 17.24 15.74 -11.82
N TYR A 76 16.62 14.56 -11.92
CA TYR A 76 17.16 13.45 -12.70
C TYR A 76 16.43 13.18 -14.01
N MET A 77 15.22 13.69 -14.22
CA MET A 77 14.42 13.45 -15.43
C MET A 77 14.30 14.68 -16.34
N ASN A 78 15.05 15.75 -16.06
CA ASN A 78 15.11 16.97 -16.87
C ASN A 78 13.72 17.59 -17.14
N LEU A 79 12.91 17.69 -16.09
CA LEU A 79 11.61 18.37 -16.17
C LEU A 79 11.82 19.86 -16.52
N PRO A 80 11.01 20.42 -17.44
CA PRO A 80 11.15 21.82 -17.85
C PRO A 80 10.75 22.82 -16.75
N ALA A 81 9.93 22.39 -15.79
CA ALA A 81 9.53 23.18 -14.63
C ALA A 81 9.26 22.26 -13.43
N GLU A 82 9.45 22.80 -12.22
CA GLU A 82 9.07 22.14 -10.97
C GLU A 82 7.58 22.35 -10.70
N PRO A 83 6.74 21.29 -10.70
CA PRO A 83 5.32 21.45 -10.42
C PRO A 83 5.08 21.74 -8.92
N PRO A 84 4.10 22.62 -8.59
CA PRO A 84 3.61 22.78 -7.22
C PRO A 84 3.08 21.45 -6.66
N LEU A 85 3.17 21.25 -5.35
CA LEU A 85 2.79 19.97 -4.71
C LEU A 85 1.29 19.73 -4.76
N GLU A 86 0.52 20.80 -4.54
CA GLU A 86 -0.93 20.84 -4.58
C GLU A 86 -1.53 20.52 -5.96
N GLU A 87 -0.74 20.65 -7.02
CA GLU A 87 -1.17 20.30 -8.39
C GLU A 87 -0.96 18.82 -8.71
N ILE A 88 -0.07 18.13 -7.98
CA ILE A 88 0.30 16.73 -8.26
C ILE A 88 -0.32 15.71 -7.30
N TYR A 89 -0.79 16.15 -6.12
CA TYR A 89 -1.55 15.28 -5.21
C TYR A 89 -2.43 16.07 -4.22
N THR A 90 -3.40 15.38 -3.61
CA THR A 90 -4.19 15.93 -2.51
C THR A 90 -4.56 14.83 -1.51
N ASN A 91 -4.63 15.19 -0.23
CA ASN A 91 -5.13 14.33 0.84
C ASN A 91 -6.62 14.55 1.16
N ALA A 92 -7.33 15.39 0.39
CA ALA A 92 -8.71 15.79 0.69
C ALA A 92 -9.73 14.64 0.71
N PHE A 93 -9.41 13.49 0.11
CA PHE A 93 -10.33 12.36 -0.06
C PHE A 93 -9.90 11.08 0.70
N VAL A 94 -8.87 11.16 1.54
CA VAL A 94 -8.26 9.99 2.21
C VAL A 94 -8.19 10.18 3.73
N GLY A 95 -7.78 9.15 4.48
CA GLY A 95 -7.65 9.20 5.94
C GLY A 95 -8.92 8.90 6.75
N SER A 96 -10.07 8.77 6.09
CA SER A 96 -11.33 8.37 6.74
C SER A 96 -11.33 6.92 7.20
N VAL A 97 -10.66 6.03 6.46
CA VAL A 97 -10.53 4.61 6.81
C VAL A 97 -9.33 4.42 7.74
N LYS A 98 -9.60 3.98 8.96
CA LYS A 98 -8.59 3.76 10.00
C LYS A 98 -8.71 2.36 10.55
N LEU A 99 -7.57 1.70 10.73
CA LEU A 99 -7.50 0.47 11.51
C LEU A 99 -7.38 0.82 12.99
N THR A 100 -8.02 0.02 13.83
CA THR A 100 -7.86 0.10 15.29
C THR A 100 -6.45 -0.34 15.72
N PRO A 101 -5.99 0.02 16.92
CA PRO A 101 -4.71 -0.47 17.45
C PRO A 101 -4.61 -2.01 17.51
N ALA A 102 -5.74 -2.71 17.71
CA ALA A 102 -5.76 -4.17 17.67
C ALA A 102 -5.55 -4.71 16.25
N GLN A 103 -6.23 -4.10 15.28
CA GLN A 103 -6.09 -4.44 13.86
C GLN A 103 -4.67 -4.15 13.35
N TRP A 104 -4.07 -3.02 13.71
CA TRP A 104 -2.68 -2.74 13.34
C TRP A 104 -1.70 -3.76 13.92
N ARG A 105 -1.91 -4.20 15.17
CA ARG A 105 -1.10 -5.28 15.77
C ARG A 105 -1.27 -6.59 15.01
N GLN A 106 -2.49 -6.97 14.65
CA GLN A 106 -2.77 -8.16 13.84
C GLN A 106 -2.03 -8.10 12.49
N VAL A 107 -2.13 -6.95 11.79
CA VAL A 107 -1.48 -6.75 10.49
C VAL A 107 0.03 -6.87 10.62
N LYS A 108 0.65 -6.17 11.59
CA LYS A 108 2.09 -6.23 11.83
C LYS A 108 2.57 -7.64 12.19
N GLU A 109 1.82 -8.35 13.01
CA GLU A 109 2.12 -9.74 13.39
C GLU A 109 2.13 -10.66 12.15
N GLY A 110 1.08 -10.57 11.32
CA GLY A 110 0.97 -11.37 10.09
C GLY A 110 2.04 -11.04 9.04
N LEU A 111 2.65 -9.86 9.12
CA LEU A 111 3.65 -9.39 8.17
C LEU A 111 5.09 -9.54 8.65
N LYS A 112 5.34 -10.08 9.86
CA LYS A 112 6.70 -10.27 10.41
C LYS A 112 7.68 -10.95 9.45
N ARG A 113 7.19 -11.88 8.62
CA ARG A 113 8.03 -12.61 7.64
C ARG A 113 8.47 -11.77 6.43
N TYR A 114 7.93 -10.56 6.27
CA TYR A 114 8.15 -9.67 5.12
C TYR A 114 8.79 -8.33 5.49
N ILE A 115 8.80 -7.99 6.78
CA ILE A 115 9.38 -6.75 7.29
C ILE A 115 10.84 -7.06 7.67
N LEU A 116 11.80 -6.36 7.06
CA LEU A 116 13.24 -6.60 7.21
C LEU A 116 13.90 -5.79 8.35
N TRP A 117 13.11 -5.27 9.28
CA TRP A 117 13.58 -4.43 10.39
C TRP A 117 12.76 -4.63 11.67
#